data_AF-A0A7S0EVG0-F1
#
_entry.id   AF-A0A7S0EVG0-F1
#
_cell.length_a   1.000
_cell.length_b   1.000
_cell.length_c   1.000
_cell.angle_alpha   90.00
_cell.angle_beta   90.00
_cell.angle_gamma   90.00
#
_symmetry.space_group_name_H-M   'P 1'
#
loop_
_entity.id
_entity.type
_entity.pdbx_description
1 polymer ?
#
loop_
_entity_poly.entity_id
_entity_poly.type
_entity_poly.pdbx_seq_one_letter_code
_entity_poly.pdbx_strand_id
1 'polypeptide(L)'
;SEVVYRIFLTAAKLEPSNADALKGLGKSIFQYGQNLSKAEAIFRRVVAISPQDGNSFATIAILKLAQWLRQAEYSFANENPFDHITPIIRHATRLDPMSAYVKYVHAAYMLRCEKNGTVAVD
;
A
#
# COMPACT_ATOMS: atom_id res chain seq x y z
N SER A 1 0.66 11.63 14.69
CA SER A 1 1.45 12.67 15.36
C SER A 1 2.93 12.34 15.20
N GLU A 2 3.82 13.33 15.27
CA GLU A 2 5.27 13.10 15.20
C GLU A 2 5.76 12.12 16.28
N VAL A 3 5.11 12.14 17.46
CA VAL A 3 5.37 11.22 18.57
C VAL A 3 5.21 9.75 18.14
N VAL A 4 4.11 9.41 17.46
CA VAL A 4 3.84 8.02 17.02
C VAL A 4 4.89 7.55 16.00
N TYR A 5 5.30 8.43 15.08
CA TYR A 5 6.40 8.14 14.16
C TYR A 5 7.71 7.85 14.92
N ARG A 6 8.06 8.68 15.92
CA ARG A 6 9.29 8.49 16.70
C ARG A 6 9.28 7.19 17.50
N ILE A 7 8.14 6.81 18.08
CA ILE A 7 7.98 5.53 18.80
C ILE A 7 8.26 4.36 17.86
N PHE A 8 7.59 4.30 16.71
CA PHE A 8 7.79 3.20 15.77
C PHE A 8 9.16 3.22 15.09
N LEU A 9 9.75 4.40 14.89
CA LEU A 9 11.11 4.52 14.39
C LEU A 9 12.11 3.92 15.38
N THR A 10 11.96 4.20 16.68
CA THR A 10 12.82 3.63 17.71
C THR A 10 12.61 2.12 17.81
N ALA A 11 11.36 1.65 17.80
CA ALA A 11 11.05 0.21 17.81
C ALA A 11 11.68 -0.51 16.61
N ALA A 12 11.56 0.04 15.40
CA ALA A 12 12.16 -0.54 14.20
C ALA A 12 13.70 -0.46 14.17
N LYS A 13 14.33 0.41 14.99
CA LYS A 13 15.79 0.42 15.17
C LYS A 13 16.25 -0.65 16.14
N LEU A 14 15.49 -0.86 17.23
CA LEU A 14 15.78 -1.89 18.22
C LEU A 14 15.56 -3.28 17.64
N GLU A 15 14.50 -3.45 16.84
CA GLU A 15 14.17 -4.72 16.20
C GLU A 15 13.93 -4.52 14.69
N PRO A 16 15.00 -4.51 13.87
CA PRO A 16 14.91 -4.23 12.43
C PRO A 16 14.08 -5.24 11.62
N SER A 17 13.83 -6.42 12.18
CA SER A 17 13.05 -7.50 11.57
C SER A 17 11.67 -7.67 12.22
N ASN A 18 11.25 -6.79 13.13
CA ASN A 18 9.91 -6.83 13.70
C ASN A 18 8.90 -6.24 12.71
N ALA A 19 8.10 -7.11 12.11
CA ALA A 19 7.10 -6.75 11.10
C ALA A 19 6.06 -5.76 11.64
N ASP A 20 5.63 -5.87 12.90
CA ASP A 20 4.63 -4.99 13.49
C ASP A 20 5.18 -3.60 13.76
N ALA A 21 6.43 -3.50 14.23
CA ALA A 21 7.13 -2.21 14.38
C ALA A 21 7.28 -1.51 13.01
N LEU A 22 7.66 -2.26 11.98
CA LEU A 22 7.75 -1.75 10.61
C LEU A 22 6.38 -1.34 10.05
N LYS A 23 5.31 -2.09 10.30
CA LYS A 23 3.94 -1.71 9.92
C LYS A 23 3.52 -0.41 10.59
N GLY A 24 3.76 -0.27 11.89
CA GLY A 24 3.48 0.96 12.62
C GLY A 24 4.24 2.16 12.06
N LEU A 25 5.52 1.97 11.73
CA LEU A 25 6.35 2.99 11.09
C LEU A 25 5.81 3.38 9.71
N GLY A 26 5.51 2.39 8.86
CA GLY A 26 4.96 2.59 7.52
C GLY A 26 3.62 3.34 7.54
N LYS A 27 2.70 2.91 8.42
CA LYS A 27 1.41 3.60 8.63
C LYS A 27 1.60 5.04 9.10
N SER A 28 2.54 5.28 10.02
CA SER A 28 2.84 6.62 10.53
C SER A 28 3.40 7.53 9.43
N ILE A 29 4.29 7.01 8.57
CA ILE A 29 4.84 7.75 7.44
C ILE A 29 3.73 8.09 6.43
N PHE A 30 2.85 7.13 6.13
CA PHE A 30 1.74 7.33 5.21
C PHE A 30 0.76 8.41 5.72
N GLN A 31 0.36 8.34 6.99
CA GLN A 31 -0.63 9.25 7.56
C GLN A 31 -0.09 10.65 7.83
N TYR A 32 1.18 10.78 8.27
CA TYR A 32 1.69 12.06 8.77
C TYR A 32 2.82 12.66 7.93
N GLY A 33 3.59 11.84 7.22
CA GLY A 33 4.76 12.29 6.47
C GLY A 33 4.50 12.57 4.99
N GLN A 34 3.31 12.20 4.48
CA GLN A 34 2.89 12.26 3.06
C GLN A 34 3.90 11.68 2.03
N ASN A 35 4.94 11.01 2.50
CA ASN A 35 6.00 10.43 1.67
C ASN A 35 5.63 8.99 1.32
N LEU A 36 4.87 8.84 0.24
CA LEU A 36 4.36 7.54 -0.21
C LEU A 36 5.48 6.57 -0.55
N SER A 37 6.55 7.05 -1.18
CA SER A 37 7.69 6.22 -1.58
C SER A 37 8.42 5.65 -0.37
N LYS A 38 8.60 6.46 0.68
CA LYS A 38 9.19 5.99 1.94
C LYS A 38 8.28 5.01 2.66
N ALA A 39 6.97 5.26 2.71
CA ALA A 39 6.02 4.31 3.29
C ALA A 39 6.03 2.97 2.54
N GLU A 40 6.02 3.01 1.20
CA GLU A 40 6.06 1.81 0.35
C GLU A 40 7.33 1.00 0.62
N ALA A 41 8.49 1.65 0.67
CA ALA A 41 9.75 0.98 0.97
C ALA A 41 9.72 0.25 2.32
N ILE A 42 9.07 0.82 3.34
CA ILE A 42 8.88 0.17 4.64
C ILE A 42 7.93 -1.02 4.52
N PHE A 43 6.80 -0.89 3.84
CA PHE A 43 5.88 -2.02 3.64
C PHE A 43 6.48 -3.14 2.77
N ARG A 44 7.36 -2.83 1.83
CA ARG A 44 8.12 -3.84 1.08
C ARG A 44 9.02 -4.68 1.99
N ARG A 45 9.59 -4.08 3.05
CA ARG A 45 10.31 -4.83 4.09
C ARG A 45 9.36 -5.70 4.91
N VAL A 46 8.18 -5.19 5.25
CA VAL A 46 7.16 -5.97 5.99
C VAL A 46 6.80 -7.24 5.22
N VAL A 47 6.46 -7.15 3.93
CA VAL A 47 6.08 -8.33 3.13
C VAL A 47 7.25 -9.26 2.85
N ALA A 48 8.51 -8.80 2.93
CA ALA A 48 9.68 -9.66 2.87
C ALA A 48 9.86 -10.50 4.15
N ILE A 49 9.47 -9.95 5.31
CA ILE A 49 9.53 -10.64 6.61
C ILE A 49 8.28 -11.52 6.82
N SER A 50 7.12 -10.98 6.48
CA SER A 50 5.80 -11.60 6.65
C SER A 50 5.09 -11.70 5.30
N PRO A 51 5.48 -12.66 4.44
CA PRO A 51 4.93 -12.79 3.09
C PRO A 51 3.45 -13.20 3.05
N GLN A 52 2.87 -13.59 4.19
CA GLN A 52 1.46 -13.93 4.32
C GLN A 52 0.59 -12.75 4.81
N ASP A 53 1.16 -11.56 5.04
CA ASP A 53 0.39 -10.40 5.51
C ASP A 53 -0.34 -9.71 4.34
N GLY A 54 -1.55 -10.19 4.04
CA GLY A 54 -2.42 -9.62 3.00
C GLY A 54 -2.74 -8.13 3.21
N ASN A 55 -2.84 -7.66 4.45
CA ASN A 55 -3.10 -6.25 4.73
C ASN A 55 -1.93 -5.36 4.32
N SER A 56 -0.70 -5.84 4.48
CA SER A 56 0.50 -5.11 4.05
C SER A 56 0.58 -5.00 2.53
N PHE A 57 0.20 -6.05 1.78
CA PHE A 57 0.07 -5.96 0.32
C PHE A 57 -1.04 -4.99 -0.11
N ALA A 58 -2.19 -5.00 0.56
CA ALA A 58 -3.26 -4.04 0.30
C ALA A 58 -2.80 -2.59 0.55
N THR A 59 -2.01 -2.35 1.60
CA THR A 59 -1.44 -1.02 1.84
C THR A 59 -0.43 -0.61 0.77
N ILE A 60 0.43 -1.53 0.27
CA ILE A 60 1.32 -1.24 -0.87
C ILE A 60 0.52 -0.82 -2.11
N ALA A 61 -0.59 -1.50 -2.39
CA ALA A 61 -1.44 -1.18 -3.53
C ALA A 61 -2.05 0.23 -3.41
N ILE A 62 -2.54 0.62 -2.22
CA ILE A 62 -3.02 2.00 -1.97
C ILE A 62 -1.90 3.01 -2.18
N LEU A 63 -0.70 2.74 -1.65
CA LEU A 63 0.43 3.66 -1.74
C LEU A 63 0.82 3.91 -3.20
N LYS A 64 0.88 2.86 -4.01
CA LYS A 64 1.14 2.95 -5.45
C LYS A 64 0.02 3.68 -6.19
N LEU A 65 -1.24 3.39 -5.87
CA LEU A 65 -2.37 4.08 -6.47
C LEU A 65 -2.33 5.59 -6.16
N ALA A 66 -2.03 5.95 -4.91
CA ALA A 66 -1.90 7.35 -4.49
C ALA A 66 -0.70 8.06 -5.14
N GLN A 67 0.42 7.36 -5.36
CA GLN A 67 1.57 7.90 -6.10
C GLN A 67 1.19 8.18 -7.54
N TRP A 68 0.46 7.26 -8.18
CA TRP A 68 -0.01 7.46 -9.54
C TRP A 68 -0.99 8.62 -9.64
N LEU A 69 -1.97 8.71 -8.74
CA LEU A 69 -2.93 9.82 -8.73
C LEU A 69 -2.23 11.18 -8.69
N ARG A 70 -1.20 11.31 -7.84
CA ARG A 70 -0.37 12.50 -7.77
C ARG A 70 0.40 12.80 -9.06
N GLN A 71 0.82 11.77 -9.80
CA GLN A 71 1.58 11.95 -11.03
C GLN A 71 0.66 12.21 -12.24
N ALA A 72 -0.48 11.53 -12.31
CA ALA A 72 -1.47 11.65 -13.37
C ALA A 72 -2.11 13.06 -13.42
N GLU A 73 -2.20 13.74 -12.27
CA GLU A 73 -2.60 15.16 -12.21
C GLU A 73 -1.59 16.09 -12.89
N TYR A 74 -0.33 15.67 -13.05
CA TYR A 74 0.76 16.48 -13.60
C TYR A 74 1.27 16.00 -14.96
N SER A 75 0.93 14.79 -15.39
CA SER A 75 1.40 14.21 -16.65
C SER A 75 0.40 13.21 -17.19
N PHE A 76 -0.02 13.40 -18.43
CA PHE A 76 -0.75 12.40 -19.23
C PHE A 76 0.22 11.25 -19.57
N ALA A 77 0.57 10.43 -18.59
CA ALA A 77 1.43 9.28 -18.79
C ALA A 77 0.63 8.13 -19.44
N ASN A 78 1.18 7.57 -20.53
CA ASN A 78 0.60 6.47 -21.31
C ASN A 78 0.65 5.10 -20.60
N GLU A 79 1.23 5.01 -19.40
CA GLU A 79 1.30 3.75 -18.65
C GLU A 79 0.07 3.58 -17.76
N ASN A 80 -0.59 2.44 -17.93
CA ASN A 80 -1.74 2.07 -17.12
C ASN A 80 -1.25 1.65 -15.71
N PRO A 81 -1.55 2.41 -14.65
CA PRO A 81 -1.10 2.08 -13.28
C PRO A 81 -1.61 0.73 -12.79
N PHE A 82 -2.72 0.27 -13.36
CA PHE A 82 -3.39 -0.95 -12.97
C PHE A 82 -2.58 -2.19 -13.33
N ASP A 83 -1.66 -2.11 -14.29
CA ASP A 83 -0.78 -3.24 -14.65
C ASP A 83 0.14 -3.63 -13.50
N HIS A 84 0.62 -2.65 -12.73
CA HIS A 84 1.49 -2.89 -11.58
C HIS A 84 0.74 -3.10 -10.26
N ILE A 85 -0.51 -2.63 -10.17
CA ILE A 85 -1.30 -2.68 -8.91
C ILE A 85 -2.24 -3.89 -8.89
N THR A 86 -2.81 -4.30 -10.03
CA THR A 86 -3.68 -5.51 -10.15
C THR A 86 -3.05 -6.76 -9.53
N PRO A 87 -1.79 -7.15 -9.84
CA PRO A 87 -1.21 -8.36 -9.26
C PRO A 87 -1.09 -8.28 -7.74
N ILE A 88 -0.82 -7.08 -7.20
CA ILE A 88 -0.67 -6.86 -5.75
C ILE A 88 -2.02 -7.00 -5.04
N ILE A 89 -3.09 -6.40 -5.58
CA ILE A 89 -4.45 -6.49 -5.02
C ILE A 89 -4.98 -7.93 -5.07
N ARG A 90 -4.78 -8.62 -6.20
CA ARG A 90 -5.17 -10.02 -6.34
C ARG A 90 -4.42 -10.90 -5.34
N HIS A 91 -3.13 -10.65 -5.14
CA HIS A 91 -2.35 -11.37 -4.14
C HIS A 91 -2.86 -11.10 -2.72
N ALA A 92 -3.09 -9.83 -2.35
CA ALA A 92 -3.65 -9.48 -1.04
C ALA A 92 -4.99 -10.18 -0.77
N THR A 93 -5.87 -10.25 -1.77
CA THR A 93 -7.18 -10.91 -1.66
C THR A 93 -7.06 -12.42 -1.51
N ARG A 94 -6.07 -13.06 -2.15
CA ARG A 94 -5.81 -14.49 -1.96
C ARG A 94 -5.25 -14.80 -0.57
N LEU A 95 -4.40 -13.92 -0.04
CA LEU A 95 -3.80 -14.09 1.29
C LEU A 95 -4.82 -13.90 2.41
N ASP A 96 -5.70 -12.90 2.28
CA ASP A 96 -6.67 -12.56 3.32
C ASP A 96 -8.03 -12.21 2.70
N PRO A 97 -8.79 -13.23 2.22
CA PRO A 97 -10.05 -13.03 1.53
C PRO A 97 -11.18 -12.58 2.47
N MET A 98 -10.98 -12.61 3.80
CA MET A 98 -11.99 -12.22 4.78
C MET A 98 -11.71 -10.86 5.42
N SER A 99 -10.50 -10.31 5.28
CA SER A 99 -10.20 -8.95 5.75
C SER A 99 -11.11 -7.92 5.09
N ALA A 100 -11.89 -7.25 5.93
CA ALA A 100 -12.71 -6.11 5.54
C ALA A 100 -11.86 -5.00 4.91
N TYR A 101 -10.63 -4.81 5.39
CA TYR A 101 -9.70 -3.83 4.84
C TYR A 101 -9.26 -4.22 3.43
N VAL A 102 -8.85 -5.47 3.19
CA VAL A 102 -8.45 -5.94 1.86
C VAL A 102 -9.60 -5.81 0.86
N LYS A 103 -10.82 -6.21 1.26
CA LYS A 103 -12.03 -6.04 0.44
C LYS A 103 -12.32 -4.58 0.12
N TYR A 104 -12.23 -3.69 1.11
CA TYR A 104 -12.41 -2.25 0.93
C TYR A 104 -11.41 -1.69 -0.09
N VAL A 105 -10.13 -2.04 0.04
CA VAL A 105 -9.09 -1.58 -0.89
C VAL A 105 -9.34 -2.08 -2.30
N HIS A 106 -9.72 -3.35 -2.44
CA HIS A 106 -10.05 -3.94 -3.74
C HIS A 106 -11.25 -3.24 -4.39
N ALA A 107 -12.31 -2.95 -3.63
CA ALA A 107 -13.46 -2.21 -4.15
C ALA A 107 -13.08 -0.77 -4.58
N ALA A 108 -12.30 -0.05 -3.77
CA ALA A 108 -11.82 1.29 -4.11
C ALA A 108 -10.94 1.28 -5.38
N TYR A 109 -10.13 0.23 -5.54
CA TYR A 109 -9.33 -0.02 -6.71
C TYR A 109 -10.18 -0.22 -7.98
N MET A 110 -11.19 -1.09 -7.92
CA MET A 110 -12.08 -1.37 -9.05
C MET A 110 -12.85 -0.13 -9.51
N LEU A 111 -13.41 0.63 -8.57
CA LEU A 111 -14.10 1.90 -8.88
C LEU A 111 -13.18 2.90 -9.60
N ARG A 112 -11.87 2.88 -9.29
CA ARG A 112 -10.90 3.75 -9.95
C ARG A 112 -10.54 3.26 -11.34
N CYS A 113 -10.48 1.94 -11.54
CA CYS A 113 -10.29 1.34 -12.86
C CYS A 113 -11.43 1.67 -13.83
N GLU A 114 -12.67 1.54 -13.36
CA GLU A 114 -13.88 1.85 -14.12
C GLU A 114 -13.90 3.31 -14.58
N LYS A 115 -13.63 4.25 -13.67
CA LYS A 115 -13.55 5.69 -13.99
C LYS A 115 -12.48 6.04 -15.03
N ASN A 116 -11.42 5.25 -15.12
CA ASN A 116 -10.32 5.45 -16.07
C ASN A 116 -10.51 4.64 -17.37
N GLY A 117 -11.60 3.87 -17.52
CA GLY A 117 -11.87 3.06 -18.72
C GLY A 117 -10.92 1.88 -18.92
N THR A 118 -10.35 1.35 -17.83
CA THR A 118 -9.17 0.44 -17.88
C THR A 118 -9.45 -1.00 -17.47
N VAL A 119 -10.65 -1.35 -17.05
CA VAL A 119 -11.01 -2.75 -16.75
C VAL A 119 -12.34 -3.08 -17.40
N ALA A 120 -12.34 -4.11 -18.26
CA ALA A 120 -13.54 -4.86 -18.60
C ALA A 120 -13.98 -5.61 -17.34
N VAL A 121 -15.17 -5.26 -16.86
CA VAL A 121 -15.88 -6.01 -15.82
C VAL A 121 -16.30 -7.34 -16.44
N ASP A 122 -15.55 -8.40 -16.12
CA ASP A 122 -16.00 -9.79 -16.24
C ASP A 122 -16.47 -10.28 -14.86
#